data_AF-W2SH56-F1
#
_entry.id   AF-W2SH56-F1
#
_cell.length_a   1.000
_cell.length_b   1.000
_cell.length_c   1.000
_cell.angle_alpha   90.00
_cell.angle_beta   90.00
_cell.angle_gamma   90.00
#
_symmetry.space_group_name_H-M   'P 1'
#
loop_
_entity.id
_entity.type
_entity.pdbx_description
1 polymer ?
#
loop_
_entity_poly.entity_id
_entity_poly.type
_entity_poly.pdbx_seq_one_letter_code
_entity_poly.pdbx_strand_id
1 'polypeptide(L)'
;MDRQLPDACLAECNFRTYTKQSLTAMYFKQDPCPLEAMKEMQFCAAQGRDHSECCARNGVTTTLAGMKCLTFCDQRLGKPKQLDMSYVPCFDRFENMKACFWHDLTHYYRKK
;
A
#
# COMPACT_ATOMS: atom_id res chain seq x y z
N MET A 1 13.13 -12.54 8.62
CA MET A 1 12.05 -13.29 7.95
C MET A 1 12.22 -13.05 6.47
N ASP A 2 12.89 -13.97 5.78
CA ASP A 2 12.82 -14.05 4.32
C ASP A 2 11.38 -14.34 3.95
N ARG A 3 10.68 -13.30 3.52
CA ARG A 3 9.31 -13.44 3.05
C ARG A 3 9.42 -14.07 1.68
N GLN A 4 9.04 -15.34 1.59
CA GLN A 4 8.93 -16.13 0.35
C GLN A 4 7.87 -15.50 -0.56
N LEU A 5 8.16 -14.30 -1.06
CA LEU A 5 7.43 -13.68 -2.12
C LEU A 5 7.88 -14.32 -3.42
N PRO A 6 6.95 -14.61 -4.35
CA PRO A 6 7.32 -14.92 -5.72
C PRO A 6 8.22 -13.80 -6.27
N ASP A 7 9.21 -14.14 -7.11
CA ASP A 7 10.13 -13.15 -7.68
C ASP A 7 9.41 -11.99 -8.38
N ALA A 8 8.26 -12.28 -9.00
CA ALA A 8 7.37 -11.27 -9.57
C ALA A 8 6.93 -10.20 -8.55
N CYS A 9 6.65 -10.59 -7.30
CA CYS A 9 6.27 -9.67 -6.24
C CYS A 9 7.47 -8.94 -5.60
N LEU A 10 8.69 -9.52 -5.68
CA LEU A 10 9.91 -8.86 -5.24
C LEU A 10 10.29 -7.70 -6.18
N ALA A 11 10.07 -7.85 -7.48
CA ALA A 11 10.24 -6.76 -8.45
C ALA A 11 9.29 -5.57 -8.15
N GLU A 12 8.09 -5.88 -7.67
CA GLU A 12 7.05 -4.91 -7.31
C GLU A 12 7.17 -4.38 -5.86
N CYS A 13 8.03 -4.98 -5.02
CA CYS A 13 8.33 -4.60 -3.63
C CYS A 13 9.26 -3.37 -3.57
N ASN A 14 8.98 -2.35 -4.39
CA ASN A 14 9.68 -1.06 -4.34
C ASN A 14 8.72 0.13 -4.58
N PHE A 15 9.04 1.29 -4.00
CA PHE A 15 8.17 2.48 -4.03
C PHE A 15 7.87 3.00 -5.46
N ARG A 16 8.74 2.73 -6.43
CA ARG A 16 8.57 3.12 -7.85
C ARG A 16 7.57 2.24 -8.59
N THR A 17 7.59 0.93 -8.35
CA THR A 17 6.72 -0.06 -9.01
C THR A 17 5.37 -0.21 -8.31
N TYR A 18 5.28 0.20 -7.05
CA TYR A 18 4.02 0.42 -6.34
C TYR A 18 3.21 1.58 -6.98
N THR A 19 2.50 1.31 -8.07
CA THR A 19 1.68 2.26 -8.85
C THR A 19 0.19 1.92 -8.79
N LYS A 20 -0.70 2.88 -9.10
CA LYS A 20 -2.15 2.60 -9.24
C LYS A 20 -2.40 1.51 -10.27
N GLN A 21 -1.64 1.53 -11.37
CA GLN A 21 -1.75 0.58 -12.47
C GLN A 21 -1.38 -0.83 -12.02
N SER A 22 -0.23 -1.01 -11.36
CA SER A 22 0.19 -2.32 -10.82
C SER A 22 -0.85 -2.87 -9.86
N LEU A 23 -1.36 -2.06 -8.92
CA LEU A 23 -2.38 -2.51 -7.97
C LEU A 23 -3.71 -2.86 -8.64
N THR A 24 -4.10 -2.10 -9.65
CA THR A 24 -5.30 -2.38 -10.44
C THR A 24 -5.14 -3.70 -11.19
N ALA A 25 -3.98 -3.95 -11.80
CA ALA A 25 -3.68 -5.19 -12.49
C ALA A 25 -3.71 -6.40 -11.53
N MET A 26 -3.10 -6.30 -10.35
CA MET A 26 -3.17 -7.34 -9.31
C MET A 26 -4.60 -7.66 -8.90
N TYR A 27 -5.42 -6.62 -8.73
CA TYR A 27 -6.82 -6.75 -8.34
C TYR A 27 -7.66 -7.52 -9.36
N PHE A 28 -7.47 -7.21 -10.64
CA PHE A 28 -8.17 -7.86 -11.74
C PHE A 28 -7.49 -9.17 -12.17
N LYS A 29 -6.50 -9.66 -11.39
CA LYS A 29 -5.73 -10.87 -11.68
C LYS A 29 -5.04 -10.83 -13.06
N GLN A 30 -4.70 -9.63 -13.50
CA GLN A 30 -3.94 -9.35 -14.72
C GLN A 30 -2.45 -9.23 -14.43
N ASP A 31 -2.07 -9.12 -13.14
CA ASP A 31 -0.69 -9.17 -12.68
C ASP A 31 -0.32 -10.59 -12.21
N PRO A 32 0.89 -11.09 -12.50
CA PRO A 32 1.36 -12.38 -11.98
C PRO A 32 1.54 -12.38 -10.45
N CYS A 33 1.66 -11.22 -9.81
CA CYS A 33 1.67 -11.07 -8.37
C CYS A 33 0.22 -11.05 -7.84
N PRO A 34 -0.18 -12.03 -7.01
CA PRO A 34 -1.56 -12.14 -6.53
C PRO A 34 -1.91 -11.00 -5.55
N LEU A 35 -3.19 -10.68 -5.41
CA LEU A 35 -3.68 -9.63 -4.51
C LEU A 35 -3.21 -9.84 -3.05
N GLU A 36 -3.07 -11.09 -2.62
CA GLU A 36 -2.57 -11.45 -1.29
C GLU A 36 -1.15 -10.95 -1.04
N ALA A 37 -0.32 -10.87 -2.08
CA ALA A 37 1.04 -10.33 -2.01
C ALA A 37 1.07 -8.79 -1.98
N MET A 38 -0.06 -8.10 -2.25
CA MET A 38 -0.18 -6.65 -2.11
C MET A 38 0.16 -6.19 -0.69
N LYS A 39 -0.22 -6.98 0.33
CA LYS A 39 0.11 -6.69 1.73
C LYS A 39 1.62 -6.60 1.95
N GLU A 40 2.37 -7.46 1.29
CA GLU A 40 3.81 -7.51 1.40
C GLU A 40 4.47 -6.38 0.60
N MET A 41 3.97 -6.07 -0.59
CA MET A 41 4.40 -4.89 -1.36
C MET A 41 4.15 -3.59 -0.60
N GLN A 42 3.00 -3.47 0.09
CA GLN A 42 2.67 -2.34 0.96
C GLN A 42 3.64 -2.22 2.13
N PHE A 43 3.96 -3.34 2.77
CA PHE A 43 4.98 -3.36 3.81
C PHE A 43 6.34 -2.90 3.27
N CYS A 44 6.75 -3.40 2.09
CA CYS A 44 8.02 -3.03 1.47
C CYS A 44 8.09 -1.54 1.13
N ALA A 45 7.05 -1.02 0.46
CA ALA A 45 7.03 0.35 -0.06
C ALA A 45 7.07 1.40 1.06
N ALA A 46 6.65 1.04 2.27
CA ALA A 46 6.40 2.01 3.33
C ALA A 46 6.84 1.55 4.74
N GLN A 47 7.74 0.56 4.76
CA GLN A 47 8.57 0.18 5.92
C GLN A 47 7.81 -0.36 7.13
N GLY A 48 6.57 -0.84 6.94
CA GLY A 48 5.83 -1.53 7.99
C GLY A 48 5.35 -0.66 9.15
N ARG A 49 5.14 0.64 8.92
CA ARG A 49 4.68 1.61 9.92
C ARG A 49 3.19 1.94 9.75
N ASP A 50 2.67 2.77 10.65
CA ASP A 50 1.30 3.27 10.58
C ASP A 50 1.31 4.72 10.09
N HIS A 51 0.74 4.96 8.90
CA HIS A 51 0.59 6.28 8.29
C HIS A 51 -0.86 6.76 8.30
N SER A 52 -1.75 6.11 9.05
CA SER A 52 -3.19 6.38 9.02
C SER A 52 -3.53 7.85 9.30
N GLU A 53 -2.81 8.50 10.23
CA GLU A 53 -3.00 9.92 10.55
C GLU A 53 -2.64 10.83 9.37
N CYS A 54 -1.51 10.55 8.71
CA CYS A 54 -1.12 11.29 7.50
C CYS A 54 -2.15 11.08 6.38
N CYS A 55 -2.57 9.83 6.15
CA CYS A 55 -3.52 9.49 5.12
C CYS A 55 -4.89 10.16 5.32
N ALA A 56 -5.39 10.17 6.56
CA ALA A 56 -6.64 10.85 6.90
C ALA A 56 -6.56 12.35 6.58
N ARG A 57 -5.48 13.02 6.99
CA ARG A 57 -5.25 14.45 6.68
C ARG A 57 -5.08 14.73 5.19
N ASN A 58 -4.52 13.77 4.44
CA ASN A 58 -4.30 13.88 2.99
C ASN A 58 -5.48 13.38 2.16
N GLY A 59 -6.67 13.24 2.76
CA GLY A 59 -7.91 12.98 2.03
C GLY A 59 -8.07 11.56 1.50
N VAL A 60 -7.30 10.58 2.00
CA VAL A 60 -7.42 9.16 1.60
C VAL A 60 -8.82 8.60 1.90
N THR A 61 -9.54 9.19 2.85
CA THR A 61 -10.90 8.80 3.23
C THR A 61 -12.00 9.41 2.35
N THR A 62 -11.65 10.27 1.39
CA THR A 62 -12.63 10.98 0.54
C THR A 62 -13.04 10.20 -0.71
N THR A 63 -13.01 8.86 -0.63
CA THR A 63 -13.44 7.95 -1.69
C THR A 63 -14.79 7.32 -1.34
N LEU A 64 -15.40 6.59 -2.27
CA LEU A 64 -16.62 5.82 -1.98
C LEU A 64 -16.42 4.73 -0.90
N ALA A 65 -15.18 4.28 -0.68
CA ALA A 65 -14.85 3.29 0.34
C ALA A 65 -14.56 3.93 1.72
N GLY A 66 -14.47 5.26 1.80
CA GLY A 66 -14.38 6.00 3.06
C GLY A 66 -13.19 5.61 3.93
N MET A 67 -13.46 5.42 5.23
CA MET A 67 -12.46 5.04 6.24
C MET A 67 -11.79 3.69 5.95
N LYS A 68 -12.41 2.81 5.13
CA LYS A 68 -11.80 1.52 4.76
C LYS A 68 -10.42 1.74 4.13
N CYS A 69 -10.21 2.84 3.42
CA CYS A 69 -8.95 3.12 2.72
C CYS A 69 -7.76 3.34 3.65
N LEU A 70 -7.97 3.68 4.93
CA LEU A 70 -6.89 3.73 5.92
C LEU A 70 -6.27 2.36 6.17
N THR A 71 -6.93 1.29 5.73
CA THR A 71 -6.35 -0.05 5.73
C THR A 71 -5.04 -0.13 4.99
N PHE A 72 -4.90 0.59 3.88
CA PHE A 72 -3.68 0.62 3.07
C PHE A 72 -2.58 1.51 3.67
N CYS A 73 -2.92 2.28 4.70
CA CYS A 73 -2.00 3.18 5.40
C CYS A 73 -1.43 2.59 6.69
N ASP A 74 -2.09 1.57 7.27
CA ASP A 74 -1.56 0.81 8.41
C ASP A 74 -0.87 -0.47 7.90
N GLN A 75 0.46 -0.45 7.87
CA GLN A 75 1.28 -1.55 7.34
C GLN A 75 1.92 -2.39 8.45
N ARG A 76 1.54 -2.18 9.70
CA ARG A 76 2.02 -3.02 10.80
C ARG A 76 1.56 -4.46 10.59
N LEU A 77 2.45 -5.39 10.90
CA LEU A 77 2.16 -6.82 10.81
C LEU A 77 1.09 -7.24 11.84
N GLY A 78 0.45 -8.39 11.58
CA GLY A 78 -0.51 -8.99 12.52
C GLY A 78 -1.99 -8.72 12.24
N LYS A 79 -2.33 -7.89 11.25
CA LYS A 79 -3.71 -7.74 10.76
C LYS A 79 -3.87 -8.47 9.42
N PRO A 80 -4.31 -9.73 9.38
CA PRO A 80 -4.76 -10.34 8.13
C PRO A 80 -6.00 -9.58 7.66
N LYS A 81 -5.96 -9.05 6.44
CA LYS A 81 -7.07 -8.30 5.85
C LYS A 81 -7.42 -8.97 4.54
N GLN A 82 -8.65 -9.44 4.44
CA GLN A 82 -9.18 -9.89 3.17
C GLN A 82 -9.55 -8.64 2.36
N LEU A 83 -8.77 -8.38 1.31
CA LEU A 83 -9.04 -7.29 0.38
C LEU A 83 -10.03 -7.84 -0.67
N ASP A 84 -11.27 -7.37 -0.63
CA ASP A 84 -12.32 -7.67 -1.61
C ASP A 84 -12.58 -6.48 -2.54
N MET A 85 -13.41 -6.59 -3.58
CA MET A 85 -13.70 -5.49 -4.53
C MET A 85 -14.22 -4.17 -3.92
N SER A 86 -14.63 -4.14 -2.64
CA SER A 86 -15.05 -2.91 -1.98
C SER A 86 -13.89 -1.93 -1.70
N TYR A 87 -12.64 -2.35 -1.88
CA TYR A 87 -11.45 -1.52 -1.71
C TYR A 87 -10.99 -0.80 -2.98
N VAL A 88 -11.50 -1.16 -4.17
CA VAL A 88 -11.11 -0.52 -5.45
C VAL A 88 -11.20 1.02 -5.41
N PRO A 89 -12.25 1.65 -4.84
CA PRO A 89 -12.33 3.12 -4.78
C PRO A 89 -11.16 3.78 -4.04
N CYS A 90 -10.45 3.05 -3.17
CA CYS A 90 -9.29 3.59 -2.46
C CYS A 90 -8.14 3.93 -3.40
N PHE A 91 -8.07 3.31 -4.57
CA PHE A 91 -7.01 3.56 -5.55
C PHE A 91 -7.12 4.94 -6.21
N ASP A 92 -8.24 5.64 -6.07
CA ASP A 92 -8.37 7.04 -6.52
C ASP A 92 -7.56 8.01 -5.67
N ARG A 93 -7.19 7.60 -4.44
CA ARG A 93 -6.31 8.35 -3.54
C ARG A 93 -4.95 7.70 -3.38
N PHE A 94 -4.56 6.86 -4.32
CA PHE A 94 -3.31 6.11 -4.25
C PHE A 94 -2.08 7.01 -4.12
N GLU A 95 -1.99 8.08 -4.92
CA GLU A 95 -0.88 9.04 -4.83
C GLU A 95 -0.85 9.77 -3.48
N ASN A 96 -2.02 10.06 -2.88
CA ASN A 96 -2.11 10.63 -1.53
C ASN A 96 -1.54 9.66 -0.47
N MET A 97 -1.78 8.35 -0.63
CA MET A 97 -1.17 7.34 0.25
C MET A 97 0.36 7.33 0.08
N LYS A 98 0.84 7.30 -1.17
CA LYS A 98 2.28 7.29 -1.48
C LYS A 98 3.01 8.51 -0.95
N ALA A 99 2.40 9.69 -1.02
CA ALA A 99 2.98 10.92 -0.50
C ALA A 99 3.27 10.80 1.01
N CYS A 100 2.38 10.16 1.78
CA CYS A 100 2.59 9.92 3.21
C CYS A 100 3.76 8.97 3.48
N PHE A 101 3.88 7.91 2.70
CA PHE A 101 4.99 6.95 2.84
C PHE A 101 6.33 7.60 2.51
N TRP A 102 6.37 8.40 1.44
CA TRP A 102 7.56 9.14 1.04
C TRP A 102 7.98 10.21 2.06
N HIS A 103 7.00 10.95 2.59
CA HIS A 103 7.26 11.95 3.62
C HIS A 103 7.89 11.30 4.87
N ASP A 104 7.36 10.16 5.33
CA ASP A 104 7.92 9.43 6.46
C ASP A 104 9.34 8.89 6.16
N LEU A 105 9.56 8.36 4.95
CA LEU A 105 10.86 7.89 4.48
C LEU A 105 11.93 9.00 4.52
N THR A 106 11.60 10.15 3.93
CA THR A 106 12.53 11.31 3.85
C THR A 106 12.80 11.90 5.22
N HIS A 107 11.79 11.99 6.10
CA HIS A 107 11.98 12.44 7.48
C HIS A 107 12.86 11.48 8.30
N TYR A 108 12.69 10.17 8.12
CA TYR A 108 13.51 9.17 8.80
C TYR A 108 14.98 9.28 8.43
N TYR A 109 15.30 9.38 7.13
CA TYR A 109 16.70 9.49 6.68
C TYR A 109 17.34 10.85 6.95
N ARG A 110 16.56 11.94 7.02
CA ARG A 110 17.10 13.27 7.40
C ARG A 110 17.47 13.37 8.88
N LYS A 111 16.87 12.55 9.73
CA LYS A 111 17.12 12.54 11.19
C LYS A 111 18.25 11.60 11.60
N LYS A 112 18.81 10.83 10.67
CA LYS A 112 19.83 9.81 10.90
C LYS A 112 21.16 10.28 10.33
#